data_AF-A0A5I6QB86-F1
#
_entry.id   AF-A0A5I6QB86-F1
#
_cell.length_a   1.000
_cell.length_b   1.000
_cell.length_c   1.000
_cell.angle_alpha   90.00
_cell.angle_beta   90.00
_cell.angle_gamma   90.00
#
_symmetry.space_group_name_H-M   'P 1'
#
loop_
_entity.id
_entity.type
_entity.pdbx_description
1 polymer ?
#
loop_
_entity_poly.entity_id
_entity_poly.type
_entity_poly.pdbx_seq_one_letter_code
_entity_poly.pdbx_strand_id
1 'polypeptide(L)'
;MERVSITERPDWRDKATEYGFNFHTMYGEPYWCEDAYYKLTLAQVEKLEDVTAELHQMCLKVVERVIASDELMTKFRIPKHTWGFVRQSWQTQQPSLYSRLDLAWDGIGEPKLLENNADTPTSLYEAAFFQWIWLEDQINAGNLPEGSDQFNSLQEKLIERFAELREQYGFQLLHLTCCRDTVEDRGTIQYLQDCAAEAEIATEFLYIDDIGLGEKGQFTDLQDQVIANLFKLYPWEFMLREMFSTKLEDAGVRWLEPAWKSIISNKALLPLLWEMFPDHPNLLPAYFAEDEHPPMDKYVVKPIFSREGANVSIIENGKTIESVEGPYGEEGMIVQQFYPLPKFGDSYTLIGSWLINDQPAGIGIREDRALITQDLSRFYPHIFVEG
;
A
#
# COMPACT_ATOMS: atom_id res chain seq x y z
N MET A 1 -11.63 -17.89 7.53
CA MET A 1 -12.09 -17.06 6.40
C MET A 1 -12.74 -17.98 5.38
N GLU A 2 -13.85 -17.57 4.77
CA GLU A 2 -14.61 -18.39 3.83
C GLU A 2 -14.96 -17.58 2.57
N ARG A 3 -14.71 -18.13 1.38
CA ARG A 3 -15.17 -17.55 0.11
C ARG A 3 -16.59 -18.03 -0.19
N VAL A 4 -17.56 -17.12 -0.20
CA VAL A 4 -18.99 -17.41 -0.38
C VAL A 4 -19.45 -16.86 -1.72
N SER A 5 -20.04 -17.72 -2.57
CA SER A 5 -20.62 -17.27 -3.84
C SER A 5 -21.89 -16.44 -3.60
N ILE A 6 -22.06 -15.39 -4.38
CA ILE A 6 -23.23 -14.50 -4.34
C ILE A 6 -23.62 -14.08 -5.75
N THR A 7 -24.86 -13.62 -5.92
CA THR A 7 -25.28 -13.02 -7.19
C THR A 7 -24.77 -11.58 -7.25
N GLU A 8 -24.10 -11.22 -8.35
CA GLU A 8 -23.68 -9.83 -8.61
C GLU A 8 -24.89 -8.88 -8.54
N ARG A 9 -24.69 -7.65 -8.04
CA ARG A 9 -25.77 -6.64 -8.08
C ARG A 9 -26.08 -6.31 -9.56
N PRO A 10 -27.35 -6.28 -9.98
CA PRO A 10 -27.68 -6.11 -11.40
C PRO A 10 -27.23 -4.76 -12.00
N ASP A 11 -27.06 -3.74 -11.16
CA ASP A 11 -26.77 -2.34 -11.50
C ASP A 11 -25.38 -1.88 -11.05
N TRP A 12 -24.48 -2.78 -10.61
CA TRP A 12 -23.19 -2.36 -10.04
C TRP A 12 -22.32 -1.54 -11.01
N ARG A 13 -22.41 -1.78 -12.32
CA ARG A 13 -21.65 -1.03 -13.34
C ARG A 13 -22.17 0.39 -13.54
N ASP A 14 -23.49 0.56 -13.44
CA ASP A 14 -24.11 1.89 -13.50
C ASP A 14 -23.70 2.69 -12.26
N LYS A 15 -23.72 2.05 -11.08
CA LYS A 15 -23.20 2.65 -9.84
C LYS A 15 -21.70 2.96 -9.92
N ALA A 16 -20.89 2.05 -10.47
CA ALA A 16 -19.46 2.28 -10.67
C ALA A 16 -19.22 3.55 -11.50
N THR A 17 -20.01 3.76 -12.56
CA THR A 17 -19.95 4.97 -13.38
C THR A 17 -20.40 6.21 -12.59
N GLU A 18 -21.51 6.12 -11.85
CA GLU A 18 -22.05 7.21 -11.02
C GLU A 18 -21.04 7.70 -9.98
N TYR A 19 -20.33 6.77 -9.34
CA TYR A 19 -19.34 7.07 -8.30
C TYR A 19 -17.90 7.21 -8.80
N GLY A 20 -17.69 7.26 -10.12
CA GLY A 20 -16.38 7.54 -10.72
C GLY A 20 -15.38 6.38 -10.72
N PHE A 21 -15.81 5.15 -10.46
CA PHE A 21 -14.98 3.94 -10.51
C PHE A 21 -14.72 3.47 -11.95
N ASN A 22 -13.97 4.25 -12.72
CA ASN A 22 -13.74 4.02 -14.15
C ASN A 22 -12.72 2.92 -14.48
N PHE A 23 -12.17 2.25 -13.47
CA PHE A 23 -11.13 1.21 -13.58
C PHE A 23 -11.59 -0.12 -12.96
N HIS A 24 -12.90 -0.33 -12.83
CA HIS A 24 -13.49 -1.61 -12.40
C HIS A 24 -13.20 -2.77 -13.39
N THR A 25 -12.81 -2.44 -14.63
CA THR A 25 -12.40 -3.37 -15.69
C THR A 25 -11.17 -2.76 -16.36
N MET A 26 -10.06 -3.48 -16.33
CA MET A 26 -8.77 -3.01 -16.85
C MET A 26 -8.34 -3.90 -18.00
N TYR A 27 -7.99 -3.29 -19.12
CA TYR A 27 -7.57 -3.99 -20.35
C TYR A 27 -8.56 -5.06 -20.87
N GLY A 28 -9.85 -4.92 -20.55
CA GLY A 28 -10.91 -5.86 -20.93
C GLY A 28 -11.13 -7.02 -19.95
N GLU A 29 -10.34 -7.11 -18.89
CA GLU A 29 -10.46 -8.11 -17.84
C GLU A 29 -11.12 -7.50 -16.57
N PRO A 30 -11.93 -8.28 -15.83
CA PRO A 30 -12.55 -7.79 -14.60
C PRO A 30 -11.48 -7.52 -13.55
N TYR A 31 -11.51 -6.31 -12.98
CA TYR A 31 -10.68 -5.95 -11.84
C TYR A 31 -11.50 -6.02 -10.55
N TRP A 32 -12.68 -5.40 -10.51
CA TRP A 32 -13.65 -5.57 -9.43
C TRP A 32 -14.59 -6.75 -9.71
N CYS A 33 -14.81 -7.63 -8.73
CA CYS A 33 -15.66 -8.82 -8.85
C CYS A 33 -16.69 -8.92 -7.71
N GLU A 34 -17.93 -9.28 -8.06
CA GLU A 34 -19.04 -9.49 -7.11
C GLU A 34 -19.69 -10.88 -7.21
N ASP A 35 -19.06 -11.83 -7.90
CA ASP A 35 -19.55 -13.23 -8.00
C ASP A 35 -19.32 -14.02 -6.71
N ALA A 36 -18.52 -13.47 -5.80
CA ALA A 36 -18.29 -13.98 -4.46
C ALA A 36 -17.92 -12.83 -3.51
N TYR A 37 -17.89 -13.14 -2.23
CA TYR A 37 -17.31 -12.30 -1.20
C TYR A 37 -16.60 -13.17 -0.16
N TYR A 38 -15.79 -12.56 0.68
CA TYR A 38 -15.15 -13.25 1.79
C TYR A 38 -15.85 -12.97 3.10
N LYS A 39 -16.18 -14.03 3.83
CA LYS A 39 -16.78 -13.98 5.15
C LYS A 39 -15.71 -14.27 6.21
N LEU A 40 -15.57 -13.34 7.14
CA LEU A 40 -14.74 -13.47 8.34
C LEU A 40 -15.62 -13.56 9.58
N THR A 41 -15.06 -14.04 10.69
CA THR A 41 -15.66 -13.86 12.02
C THR A 41 -15.11 -12.59 12.66
N LEU A 42 -15.82 -12.02 13.64
CA LEU A 42 -15.31 -10.89 14.43
C LEU A 42 -13.92 -11.18 15.03
N ALA A 43 -13.70 -12.37 15.61
CA ALA A 43 -12.39 -12.76 16.14
C ALA A 43 -11.28 -12.81 15.07
N GLN A 44 -11.61 -13.09 13.80
CA GLN A 44 -10.64 -13.02 12.70
C GLN A 44 -10.32 -11.58 12.32
N VAL A 45 -11.30 -10.68 12.40
CA VAL A 45 -11.10 -9.23 12.19
C VAL A 45 -10.22 -8.65 13.28
N GLU A 46 -10.54 -8.90 14.56
CA GLU A 46 -9.74 -8.44 15.71
C GLU A 46 -8.29 -8.94 15.61
N LYS A 47 -8.10 -10.19 15.19
CA LYS A 47 -6.75 -10.74 14.94
C LYS A 47 -5.99 -9.98 13.85
N LEU A 48 -6.65 -9.61 12.76
CA LEU A 48 -6.03 -8.83 11.69
C LEU A 48 -5.69 -7.42 12.16
N GLU A 49 -6.58 -6.78 12.93
CA GLU A 49 -6.35 -5.48 13.53
C GLU A 49 -5.10 -5.48 14.43
N ASP A 50 -5.02 -6.41 15.39
CA ASP A 50 -3.89 -6.55 16.31
C ASP A 50 -2.56 -6.79 15.57
N VAL A 51 -2.55 -7.75 14.63
CA VAL A 51 -1.35 -8.10 13.87
C VAL A 51 -0.90 -6.93 12.98
N THR A 52 -1.84 -6.19 12.40
CA THR A 52 -1.55 -5.03 11.55
C THR A 52 -0.90 -3.91 12.38
N ALA A 53 -1.43 -3.63 13.57
CA ALA A 53 -0.87 -2.64 14.48
C ALA A 53 0.54 -3.04 14.94
N GLU A 54 0.73 -4.30 15.34
CA GLU A 54 2.03 -4.82 15.81
C GLU A 54 3.10 -4.76 14.71
N LEU A 55 2.79 -5.27 13.51
CA LEU A 55 3.71 -5.23 12.37
C LEU A 55 4.09 -3.80 11.98
N HIS A 56 3.15 -2.86 12.04
CA HIS A 56 3.45 -1.45 11.79
C HIS A 56 4.45 -0.88 12.81
N GLN A 57 4.25 -1.15 14.10
CA GLN A 57 5.21 -0.71 15.13
C GLN A 57 6.61 -1.32 14.92
N MET A 58 6.69 -2.58 14.50
CA MET A 58 7.95 -3.22 14.13
C MET A 58 8.62 -2.52 12.94
N CYS A 59 7.84 -2.12 11.92
CA CYS A 59 8.34 -1.36 10.78
C CYS A 59 8.94 -0.01 11.22
N LEU A 60 8.28 0.71 12.13
CA LEU A 60 8.80 1.97 12.68
C LEU A 60 10.12 1.76 13.44
N LYS A 61 10.31 0.64 14.13
CA LYS A 61 11.60 0.28 14.75
C LYS A 61 12.71 0.06 13.73
N VAL A 62 12.38 -0.48 12.55
CA VAL A 62 13.34 -0.58 11.45
C VAL A 62 13.73 0.82 10.96
N VAL A 63 12.80 1.77 10.86
CA VAL A 63 13.12 3.17 10.50
C VAL A 63 14.14 3.76 11.46
N GLU A 64 13.90 3.67 12.78
CA GLU A 64 14.83 4.16 13.82
C GLU A 64 16.24 3.59 13.64
N ARG A 65 16.34 2.30 13.29
CA ARG A 65 17.63 1.62 13.09
C ARG A 65 18.31 2.07 11.80
N VAL A 66 17.58 2.16 10.69
CA VAL A 66 18.12 2.49 9.37
C VAL A 66 18.60 3.94 9.34
N ILE A 67 17.81 4.89 9.84
CA ILE A 67 18.20 6.31 9.85
C ILE A 67 19.46 6.56 10.69
N ALA A 68 19.78 5.70 11.67
CA ALA A 68 20.97 5.81 12.50
C ALA A 68 22.25 5.21 11.88
N SER A 69 22.19 4.57 10.70
CA SER A 69 23.32 3.85 10.10
C SER A 69 23.49 4.13 8.61
N ASP A 70 24.61 4.75 8.24
CA ASP A 70 25.00 4.96 6.83
C ASP A 70 25.11 3.64 6.04
N GLU A 71 25.54 2.56 6.70
CA GLU A 71 25.62 1.22 6.10
C GLU A 71 24.22 0.71 5.75
N LEU A 72 23.26 0.85 6.67
CA LEU A 72 21.88 0.43 6.41
C LEU A 72 21.19 1.33 5.39
N MET A 73 21.41 2.64 5.42
CA MET A 73 20.94 3.54 4.36
C MET A 73 21.44 3.10 2.97
N THR A 74 22.68 2.56 2.90
CA THR A 74 23.24 1.98 1.67
C THR A 74 22.58 0.65 1.30
N LYS A 75 22.30 -0.25 2.25
CA LYS A 75 21.57 -1.52 2.01
C LYS A 75 20.13 -1.30 1.54
N PHE A 76 19.46 -0.26 2.05
CA PHE A 76 18.15 0.18 1.55
C PHE A 76 18.25 0.93 0.22
N ARG A 77 19.45 1.02 -0.36
CA ARG A 77 19.70 1.69 -1.64
C ARG A 77 19.17 3.13 -1.62
N ILE A 78 19.27 3.85 -0.51
CA ILE A 78 18.92 5.27 -0.47
C ILE A 78 20.13 6.07 -0.99
N PRO A 79 19.98 6.97 -1.98
CA PRO A 79 21.10 7.75 -2.51
C PRO A 79 21.75 8.62 -1.43
N LYS A 80 23.09 8.62 -1.38
CA LYS A 80 23.85 9.28 -0.30
C LYS A 80 23.54 10.77 -0.15
N HIS A 81 23.28 11.46 -1.26
CA HIS A 81 22.98 12.90 -1.23
C HIS A 81 21.61 13.22 -0.61
N THR A 82 20.71 12.24 -0.47
CA THR A 82 19.37 12.45 0.13
C THR A 82 19.27 11.93 1.57
N TRP A 83 20.33 11.38 2.15
CA TRP A 83 20.28 10.82 3.51
C TRP A 83 19.90 11.85 4.57
N GLY A 84 20.38 13.09 4.44
CA GLY A 84 20.02 14.19 5.34
C GLY A 84 18.50 14.44 5.34
N PHE A 85 17.93 14.60 4.14
CA PHE A 85 16.50 14.78 3.92
C PHE A 85 15.64 13.63 4.50
N VAL A 86 16.01 12.38 4.23
CA VAL A 86 15.29 11.21 4.79
C VAL A 86 15.39 11.17 6.31
N ARG A 87 16.59 11.36 6.89
CA ARG A 87 16.80 11.39 8.35
C ARG A 87 15.99 12.49 9.02
N GLN A 88 16.01 13.69 8.43
CA GLN A 88 15.28 14.84 8.96
C GLN A 88 13.79 14.56 9.03
N SER A 89 13.21 13.94 7.99
CA SER A 89 11.78 13.62 7.98
C SER A 89 11.34 12.75 9.16
N TRP A 90 12.18 11.80 9.60
CA TRP A 90 11.93 11.00 10.80
C TRP A 90 12.18 11.77 12.09
N GLN A 91 13.32 12.47 12.19
CA GLN A 91 13.73 13.20 13.39
C GLN A 91 12.77 14.33 13.76
N THR A 92 12.15 14.97 12.76
CA THR A 92 11.14 16.01 12.97
C THR A 92 9.72 15.46 12.99
N GLN A 93 9.54 14.13 13.04
CA GLN A 93 8.24 13.47 13.14
C GLN A 93 7.26 13.93 12.05
N GLN A 94 7.71 13.99 10.79
CA GLN A 94 6.83 14.39 9.69
C GLN A 94 5.64 13.41 9.58
N PRO A 95 4.41 13.93 9.43
CA PRO A 95 3.21 13.11 9.52
C PRO A 95 3.05 12.20 8.30
N SER A 96 2.47 11.02 8.50
CA SER A 96 2.06 10.09 7.44
C SER A 96 0.55 10.09 7.22
N LEU A 97 0.08 9.59 6.07
CA LEU A 97 -1.35 9.47 5.76
C LEU A 97 -1.82 8.01 5.88
N TYR A 98 -1.21 7.08 5.14
CA TYR A 98 -1.70 5.71 5.04
C TYR A 98 -0.63 4.69 4.61
N SER A 99 -0.94 3.40 4.74
CA SER A 99 -0.14 2.28 4.25
C SER A 99 -0.97 1.02 4.10
N ARG A 100 -0.49 0.06 3.30
CA ARG A 100 -1.11 -1.27 3.13
C ARG A 100 -0.09 -2.38 3.35
N LEU A 101 -0.30 -3.20 4.37
CA LEU A 101 0.45 -4.44 4.59
C LEU A 101 -0.18 -5.56 3.76
N ASP A 102 0.63 -6.24 2.97
CA ASP A 102 0.15 -7.39 2.20
C ASP A 102 0.42 -8.68 3.01
N LEU A 103 -0.66 -9.38 3.36
CA LEU A 103 -0.67 -10.54 4.25
C LEU A 103 -1.16 -11.81 3.54
N ALA A 104 -0.50 -12.94 3.79
CA ALA A 104 -0.98 -14.27 3.44
C ALA A 104 -1.66 -14.93 4.65
N TRP A 105 -2.96 -15.21 4.56
CA TRP A 105 -3.72 -15.83 5.65
C TRP A 105 -5.05 -16.44 5.20
N ASP A 106 -5.34 -17.67 5.64
CA ASP A 106 -6.59 -18.40 5.33
C ASP A 106 -7.66 -18.24 6.44
N GLY A 107 -7.38 -17.42 7.45
CA GLY A 107 -8.21 -17.25 8.64
C GLY A 107 -7.90 -18.25 9.76
N ILE A 108 -6.86 -19.08 9.63
CA ILE A 108 -6.40 -20.03 10.64
C ILE A 108 -4.91 -19.77 10.94
N GLY A 109 -4.54 -19.82 12.22
CA GLY A 109 -3.17 -19.55 12.64
C GLY A 109 -2.80 -18.07 12.46
N GLU A 110 -1.56 -17.81 12.04
CA GLU A 110 -0.97 -16.47 12.06
C GLU A 110 -0.85 -15.87 10.65
N PRO A 111 -1.36 -14.65 10.41
CA PRO A 111 -1.13 -13.94 9.16
C PRO A 111 0.36 -13.72 8.91
N LYS A 112 0.83 -13.93 7.68
CA LYS A 112 2.25 -13.75 7.31
C LYS A 112 2.46 -12.50 6.46
N LEU A 113 3.34 -11.61 6.91
CA LEU A 113 3.74 -10.41 6.18
C LEU A 113 4.54 -10.75 4.93
N LEU A 114 4.06 -10.30 3.77
CA LEU A 114 4.74 -10.46 2.49
C LEU A 114 5.51 -9.20 2.09
N GLU A 115 4.91 -8.03 2.31
CA GLU A 115 5.51 -6.70 2.09
C GLU A 115 4.67 -5.59 2.75
N ASN A 116 5.24 -4.38 2.79
CA ASN A 116 4.58 -3.18 3.27
C ASN A 116 4.57 -2.13 2.15
N ASN A 117 3.40 -1.84 1.59
CA ASN A 117 3.18 -0.78 0.62
C ASN A 117 2.89 0.52 1.36
N ALA A 118 3.95 1.23 1.74
CA ALA A 118 3.85 2.38 2.64
C ALA A 118 3.93 3.76 1.97
N ASP A 119 4.30 3.82 0.69
CA ASP A 119 4.56 5.07 -0.03
C ASP A 119 3.46 5.39 -1.05
N THR A 120 3.14 4.43 -1.93
CA THR A 120 2.15 4.61 -3.00
C THR A 120 1.15 3.44 -3.10
N PRO A 121 0.49 3.00 -2.03
CA PRO A 121 -0.47 1.90 -2.12
C PRO A 121 -1.75 2.34 -2.87
N THR A 122 -2.14 1.57 -3.88
CA THR A 122 -3.41 1.69 -4.61
C THR A 122 -4.46 0.69 -4.07
N SER A 123 -5.59 0.53 -4.76
CA SER A 123 -6.77 -0.21 -4.26
C SER A 123 -7.47 0.39 -3.04
N LEU A 124 -7.18 1.66 -2.71
CA LEU A 124 -7.76 2.35 -1.55
C LEU A 124 -9.23 2.66 -1.75
N TYR A 125 -9.61 3.16 -2.93
CA TYR A 125 -10.99 3.56 -3.23
C TYR A 125 -11.95 2.34 -3.16
N GLU A 126 -11.49 1.21 -3.68
CA GLU A 126 -12.18 -0.07 -3.69
C GLU A 126 -12.39 -0.57 -2.27
N ALA A 127 -11.34 -0.50 -1.45
CA ALA A 127 -11.37 -0.95 -0.07
C ALA A 127 -12.14 0.01 0.85
N ALA A 128 -12.06 1.32 0.65
CA ALA A 128 -12.66 2.29 1.56
C ALA A 128 -14.13 2.58 1.22
N PHE A 129 -14.45 2.64 -0.08
CA PHE A 129 -15.71 3.20 -0.54
C PHE A 129 -16.55 2.19 -1.32
N PHE A 130 -16.03 1.62 -2.41
CA PHE A 130 -16.88 0.84 -3.31
C PHE A 130 -17.36 -0.47 -2.68
N GLN A 131 -16.53 -1.13 -1.87
CA GLN A 131 -16.96 -2.31 -1.11
C GLN A 131 -17.96 -2.01 0.01
N TRP A 132 -18.00 -0.77 0.52
CA TRP A 132 -19.02 -0.34 1.47
C TRP A 132 -20.38 -0.22 0.79
N ILE A 133 -20.44 0.40 -0.40
CA ILE A 133 -21.67 0.46 -1.20
C ILE A 133 -22.17 -0.95 -1.52
N TRP A 134 -21.26 -1.87 -1.85
CA TRP A 134 -21.61 -3.28 -2.05
C TRP A 134 -22.25 -3.91 -0.82
N LEU A 135 -21.70 -3.68 0.38
CA LEU A 135 -22.24 -4.19 1.63
C LEU A 135 -23.66 -3.66 1.85
N GLU A 136 -23.85 -2.34 1.79
CA GLU A 136 -25.15 -1.70 2.06
C GLU A 136 -26.24 -2.21 1.11
N ASP A 137 -25.94 -2.31 -0.19
CA ASP A 137 -26.89 -2.81 -1.18
C ASP A 137 -27.26 -4.27 -0.94
N GLN A 138 -26.29 -5.12 -0.61
CA GLN A 138 -26.55 -6.54 -0.39
C GLN A 138 -27.28 -6.80 0.93
N ILE A 139 -27.05 -5.97 1.96
CA ILE A 139 -27.87 -5.95 3.19
C ILE A 139 -29.30 -5.56 2.84
N ASN A 140 -29.49 -4.46 2.10
CA ASN A 140 -30.82 -3.95 1.72
C ASN A 140 -31.60 -4.95 0.84
N ALA A 141 -30.89 -5.71 0.00
CA ALA A 141 -31.47 -6.77 -0.81
C ALA A 141 -31.79 -8.05 0.00
N GLY A 142 -31.32 -8.16 1.26
CA GLY A 142 -31.49 -9.34 2.09
C GLY A 142 -30.63 -10.53 1.66
N ASN A 143 -29.52 -10.29 0.96
CA ASN A 143 -28.64 -11.32 0.42
C ASN A 143 -27.49 -11.70 1.38
N LEU A 144 -27.30 -10.95 2.45
CA LEU A 144 -26.27 -11.20 3.46
C LEU A 144 -26.86 -11.72 4.78
N PRO A 145 -26.09 -12.48 5.58
CA PRO A 145 -26.50 -12.87 6.93
C PRO A 145 -26.91 -11.67 7.81
N GLU A 146 -27.85 -11.89 8.72
CA GLU A 146 -28.21 -10.87 9.72
C GLU A 146 -26.98 -10.52 10.58
N GLY A 147 -26.79 -9.23 10.87
CA GLY A 147 -25.63 -8.74 11.60
C GLY A 147 -24.32 -8.76 10.80
N SER A 148 -24.39 -8.87 9.47
CA SER A 148 -23.20 -8.66 8.62
C SER A 148 -22.74 -7.21 8.70
N ASP A 149 -21.44 -7.02 8.85
CA ASP A 149 -20.76 -5.74 8.84
C ASP A 149 -19.42 -5.88 8.10
N GLN A 150 -18.62 -4.84 7.97
CA GLN A 150 -17.37 -4.85 7.24
C GLN A 150 -16.26 -4.21 8.06
N PHE A 151 -15.09 -4.85 8.10
CA PHE A 151 -13.90 -4.22 8.67
C PHE A 151 -13.39 -3.14 7.70
N ASN A 152 -14.01 -1.97 7.80
CA ASN A 152 -13.76 -0.82 6.96
C ASN A 152 -14.20 0.46 7.69
N SER A 153 -13.20 1.19 8.19
CA SER A 153 -13.31 2.54 8.78
C SER A 153 -12.35 3.50 8.07
N LEU A 154 -11.97 3.15 6.83
CA LEU A 154 -10.92 3.83 6.08
C LEU A 154 -11.30 5.27 5.77
N GLN A 155 -12.53 5.48 5.28
CA GLN A 155 -12.99 6.80 4.89
C GLN A 155 -13.07 7.74 6.09
N GLU A 156 -13.70 7.30 7.18
CA GLU A 156 -13.87 8.08 8.40
C GLU A 156 -12.50 8.45 8.98
N LYS A 157 -11.60 7.47 9.11
CA LYS A 157 -10.24 7.71 9.62
C LYS A 157 -9.42 8.59 8.68
N LEU A 158 -9.58 8.51 7.36
CA LEU A 158 -8.92 9.41 6.41
C LEU A 158 -9.37 10.86 6.62
N ILE A 159 -10.67 11.09 6.73
CA ILE A 159 -11.23 12.42 6.97
C ILE A 159 -10.72 12.98 8.30
N GLU A 160 -10.77 12.17 9.37
CA GLU A 160 -10.21 12.54 10.68
C GLU A 160 -8.71 12.86 10.58
N ARG A 161 -7.96 12.04 9.84
CA ARG A 161 -6.53 12.24 9.65
C ARG A 161 -6.22 13.52 8.87
N PHE A 162 -7.00 13.84 7.83
CA PHE A 162 -6.86 15.12 7.14
C PHE A 162 -7.19 16.30 8.07
N ALA A 163 -8.23 16.20 8.90
CA ALA A 163 -8.53 17.25 9.88
C ALA A 163 -7.36 17.47 10.85
N GLU A 164 -6.71 16.41 11.33
CA GLU A 164 -5.49 16.50 12.14
C GLU A 164 -4.33 17.16 11.38
N LEU A 165 -4.10 16.77 10.12
CA LEU A 165 -3.05 17.36 9.26
C LEU A 165 -3.26 18.87 9.09
N ARG A 166 -4.50 19.31 8.91
CA ARG A 166 -4.87 20.71 8.80
C ARG A 166 -4.60 21.48 10.09
N GLU A 167 -5.06 20.94 11.21
CA GLU A 167 -5.05 21.62 12.52
C GLU A 167 -3.66 21.64 13.18
N GLN A 168 -2.91 20.56 13.04
CA GLN A 168 -1.66 20.37 13.78
C GLN A 168 -0.41 20.57 12.91
N TYR A 169 -0.51 20.34 11.59
CA TYR A 169 0.64 20.35 10.68
C TYR A 169 0.57 21.43 9.59
N GLY A 170 -0.53 22.19 9.52
CA GLY A 170 -0.66 23.34 8.62
C GLY A 170 -0.97 22.99 7.16
N PHE A 171 -1.61 21.84 6.92
CA PHE A 171 -2.10 21.43 5.60
C PHE A 171 -3.39 22.18 5.25
N GLN A 172 -3.28 23.45 4.85
CA GLN A 172 -4.43 24.29 4.47
C GLN A 172 -4.78 24.19 2.98
N LEU A 173 -3.74 24.15 2.14
CA LEU A 173 -3.80 23.85 0.72
C LEU A 173 -2.91 22.65 0.47
N LEU A 174 -3.49 21.57 -0.08
CA LEU A 174 -2.79 20.34 -0.44
C LEU A 174 -2.78 20.20 -1.96
N HIS A 175 -1.60 20.19 -2.55
CA HIS A 175 -1.45 19.72 -3.93
C HIS A 175 -1.44 18.20 -3.91
N LEU A 176 -2.07 17.55 -4.87
CA LEU A 176 -1.99 16.10 -5.07
C LEU A 176 -1.49 15.81 -6.48
N THR A 177 -0.64 14.79 -6.59
CA THR A 177 -0.01 14.46 -7.87
C THR A 177 0.12 12.96 -8.10
N CYS A 178 0.08 12.57 -9.36
CA CYS A 178 0.35 11.22 -9.85
C CYS A 178 1.00 11.26 -11.24
N CYS A 179 1.37 10.10 -11.77
CA CYS A 179 1.79 9.96 -13.15
C CYS A 179 0.66 10.33 -14.14
N ARG A 180 1.03 10.75 -15.35
CA ARG A 180 0.07 10.85 -16.46
C ARG A 180 -0.37 9.46 -16.92
N ASP A 181 -1.51 9.43 -17.60
CA ASP A 181 -2.03 8.26 -18.33
C ASP A 181 -2.33 7.02 -17.46
N THR A 182 -2.52 7.22 -16.15
CA THR A 182 -2.98 6.20 -15.20
C THR A 182 -4.35 6.60 -14.63
N VAL A 183 -5.37 5.83 -15.01
CA VAL A 183 -6.76 6.06 -14.61
C VAL A 183 -6.97 5.68 -13.14
N GLU A 184 -6.35 4.58 -12.69
CA GLU A 184 -6.41 4.13 -11.29
C GLU A 184 -5.78 5.14 -10.34
N ASP A 185 -4.59 5.65 -10.67
CA ASP A 185 -3.91 6.65 -9.84
C ASP A 185 -4.74 7.92 -9.76
N ARG A 186 -5.28 8.40 -10.90
CA ARG A 186 -6.14 9.58 -10.91
C ARG A 186 -7.41 9.36 -10.08
N GLY A 187 -7.98 8.15 -10.13
CA GLY A 187 -9.12 7.76 -9.29
C GLY A 187 -8.78 7.79 -7.80
N THR A 188 -7.62 7.24 -7.41
CA THR A 188 -7.12 7.27 -6.03
C THR A 188 -6.86 8.70 -5.56
N ILE A 189 -6.25 9.54 -6.40
CA ILE A 189 -6.04 10.96 -6.09
C ILE A 189 -7.38 11.68 -5.90
N GLN A 190 -8.35 11.47 -6.78
CA GLN A 190 -9.68 12.09 -6.66
C GLN A 190 -10.36 11.68 -5.36
N TYR A 191 -10.32 10.40 -5.01
CA TYR A 191 -10.86 9.91 -3.73
C TYR A 191 -10.23 10.60 -2.51
N LEU A 192 -8.89 10.75 -2.51
CA LEU A 192 -8.19 11.47 -1.45
C LEU A 192 -8.52 12.97 -1.45
N GLN A 193 -8.77 13.59 -2.61
CA GLN A 193 -9.26 14.97 -2.71
C GLN A 193 -10.63 15.12 -2.03
N ASP A 194 -11.53 14.16 -2.24
CA ASP A 194 -12.87 14.17 -1.65
C ASP A 194 -12.79 14.03 -0.11
N CYS A 195 -11.98 13.10 0.41
CA CYS A 195 -11.74 12.98 1.86
C CYS A 195 -11.09 14.24 2.46
N ALA A 196 -10.13 14.85 1.76
CA ALA A 196 -9.50 16.08 2.21
C ALA A 196 -10.47 17.28 2.20
N ALA A 197 -11.39 17.33 1.23
CA ALA A 197 -12.41 18.37 1.14
C ALA A 197 -13.43 18.26 2.28
N GLU A 198 -13.84 17.05 2.68
CA GLU A 198 -14.68 16.81 3.86
C GLU A 198 -14.00 17.27 5.16
N ALA A 199 -12.65 17.24 5.21
CA ALA A 199 -11.85 17.81 6.29
C ALA A 199 -11.55 19.32 6.11
N GLU A 200 -12.22 19.98 5.15
CA GLU A 200 -12.07 21.37 4.75
C GLU A 200 -10.62 21.78 4.43
N ILE A 201 -9.85 20.88 3.81
CA ILE A 201 -8.56 21.20 3.17
C ILE A 201 -8.84 21.57 1.71
N ALA A 202 -8.33 22.73 1.27
CA ALA A 202 -8.37 23.08 -0.15
C ALA A 202 -7.41 22.16 -0.91
N THR A 203 -7.83 21.63 -2.08
CA THR A 203 -6.99 20.75 -2.88
C THR A 203 -6.80 21.26 -4.30
N GLU A 204 -5.61 21.01 -4.85
CA GLU A 204 -5.28 21.27 -6.25
C GLU A 204 -4.62 20.02 -6.84
N PHE A 205 -4.84 19.78 -8.13
CA PHE A 205 -4.26 18.64 -8.83
C PHE A 205 -3.34 19.08 -9.96
N LEU A 206 -2.21 18.38 -10.09
CA LEU A 206 -1.32 18.46 -11.24
C LEU A 206 -0.57 17.13 -11.42
N TYR A 207 -0.14 16.83 -12.64
CA TYR A 207 0.69 15.66 -12.87
C TYR A 207 2.13 15.89 -12.39
N ILE A 208 2.84 14.81 -12.05
CA ILE A 208 4.17 14.89 -11.44
C ILE A 208 5.17 15.65 -12.32
N ASP A 209 5.04 15.49 -13.63
CA ASP A 209 5.87 16.12 -14.65
C ASP A 209 5.38 17.52 -15.09
N ASP A 210 4.29 18.02 -14.48
CA ASP A 210 3.89 19.45 -14.56
C ASP A 210 4.53 20.30 -13.45
N ILE A 211 5.14 19.68 -12.43
CA ILE A 211 5.76 20.41 -11.32
C ILE A 211 6.96 21.22 -11.83
N GLY A 212 6.86 22.54 -11.70
CA GLY A 212 7.92 23.47 -12.06
C GLY A 212 8.95 23.66 -10.96
N LEU A 213 10.11 24.24 -11.32
CA LEU A 213 11.12 24.70 -10.37
C LEU A 213 11.30 26.21 -10.52
N GLY A 214 10.85 26.97 -9.53
CA GLY A 214 10.99 28.42 -9.48
C GLY A 214 12.45 28.87 -9.29
N GLU A 215 12.72 30.15 -9.57
CA GLU A 215 14.08 30.72 -9.53
C GLU A 215 14.79 30.60 -8.18
N LYS A 216 14.02 30.48 -7.09
CA LYS A 216 14.52 30.33 -5.72
C LYS A 216 14.70 28.87 -5.28
N GLY A 217 14.52 27.91 -6.18
CA GLY A 217 14.63 26.47 -5.90
C GLY A 217 13.39 25.85 -5.27
N GLN A 218 12.25 26.55 -5.30
CA GLN A 218 10.95 26.09 -4.80
C GLN A 218 10.20 25.37 -5.91
N PHE A 219 9.43 24.33 -5.57
CA PHE A 219 8.53 23.70 -6.53
C PHE A 219 7.27 24.56 -6.72
N THR A 220 6.78 24.64 -7.97
CA THR A 220 5.61 25.45 -8.33
C THR A 220 4.61 24.66 -9.16
N ASP A 221 3.34 25.05 -9.08
CA ASP A 221 2.28 24.54 -9.94
C ASP A 221 2.26 25.22 -11.33
N LEU A 222 1.24 24.91 -12.14
CA LEU A 222 1.03 25.48 -13.48
C LEU A 222 0.66 26.98 -13.48
N GLN A 223 0.40 27.57 -12.31
CA GLN A 223 0.09 28.99 -12.12
C GLN A 223 1.21 29.74 -11.39
N ASP A 224 2.41 29.15 -11.32
CA ASP A 224 3.59 29.66 -10.60
C ASP A 224 3.35 29.86 -9.08
N GLN A 225 2.34 29.20 -8.50
CA GLN A 225 2.16 29.19 -7.05
C GLN A 225 3.13 28.20 -6.42
N VAL A 226 3.72 28.59 -5.29
CA VAL A 226 4.65 27.73 -4.55
C VAL A 226 3.89 26.57 -3.92
N ILE A 227 4.32 25.35 -4.20
CA ILE A 227 3.77 24.14 -3.60
C ILE A 227 4.34 24.02 -2.19
N ALA A 228 3.50 24.20 -1.17
CA ALA A 228 3.91 24.11 0.25
C ALA A 228 3.63 22.75 0.88
N ASN A 229 2.52 22.09 0.51
CA ASN A 229 2.15 20.75 0.95
C ASN A 229 1.79 19.92 -0.28
N LEU A 230 2.32 18.71 -0.38
CA LEU A 230 2.16 17.85 -1.56
C LEU A 230 1.93 16.40 -1.15
N PHE A 231 0.79 15.86 -1.57
CA PHE A 231 0.56 14.42 -1.62
C PHE A 231 1.04 13.86 -2.96
N LYS A 232 1.74 12.73 -2.94
CA LYS A 232 2.22 12.07 -4.16
C LYS A 232 1.84 10.59 -4.24
N LEU A 233 1.20 10.22 -5.33
CA LEU A 233 1.18 8.84 -5.82
C LEU A 233 2.30 8.68 -6.86
N TYR A 234 3.52 8.92 -6.41
CA TYR A 234 4.75 8.80 -7.20
C TYR A 234 5.88 8.29 -6.30
N PRO A 235 6.59 7.22 -6.65
CA PRO A 235 7.53 6.58 -5.74
C PRO A 235 8.71 7.42 -5.26
N TRP A 236 9.05 7.31 -3.99
CA TRP A 236 10.24 7.93 -3.41
C TRP A 236 11.53 7.44 -4.08
N GLU A 237 11.66 6.17 -4.44
CA GLU A 237 12.93 5.72 -5.03
C GLU A 237 13.23 6.38 -6.37
N PHE A 238 12.20 6.77 -7.14
CA PHE A 238 12.34 7.58 -8.34
C PHE A 238 12.74 9.02 -7.97
N MET A 239 11.94 9.69 -7.12
CA MET A 239 12.21 11.07 -6.72
C MET A 239 13.61 11.28 -6.13
N LEU A 240 14.11 10.32 -5.37
CA LEU A 240 15.43 10.40 -4.73
C LEU A 240 16.60 10.24 -5.72
N ARG A 241 16.35 9.77 -6.95
CA ARG A 241 17.35 9.53 -8.00
C ARG A 241 17.30 10.50 -9.16
N GLU A 242 16.18 11.18 -9.33
CA GLU A 242 16.00 12.13 -10.41
C GLU A 242 16.84 13.40 -10.23
N MET A 243 16.95 14.18 -11.30
CA MET A 243 17.72 15.44 -11.30
C MET A 243 17.25 16.42 -10.21
N PHE A 244 15.94 16.47 -9.95
CA PHE A 244 15.33 17.34 -8.95
C PHE A 244 15.49 16.85 -7.51
N SER A 245 16.04 15.65 -7.28
CA SER A 245 16.33 15.13 -5.93
C SER A 245 17.18 16.08 -5.09
N THR A 246 18.06 16.84 -5.73
CA THR A 246 18.92 17.85 -5.09
C THR A 246 18.16 19.07 -4.56
N LYS A 247 16.87 19.22 -4.90
CA LYS A 247 16.01 20.33 -4.48
C LYS A 247 15.02 19.95 -3.39
N LEU A 248 14.85 18.66 -3.09
CA LEU A 248 13.84 18.18 -2.14
C LEU A 248 13.98 18.81 -0.75
N GLU A 249 15.21 18.98 -0.26
CA GLU A 249 15.50 19.58 1.05
C GLU A 249 15.24 21.09 1.07
N ASP A 250 15.68 21.80 0.04
CA ASP A 250 15.62 23.27 -0.02
C ASP A 250 14.26 23.81 -0.47
N ALA A 251 13.44 23.00 -1.15
CA ALA A 251 12.17 23.44 -1.73
C ALA A 251 11.10 23.78 -0.67
N GLY A 252 11.29 23.36 0.58
CA GLY A 252 10.40 23.71 1.70
C GLY A 252 9.03 23.03 1.65
N VAL A 253 8.89 21.96 0.86
CA VAL A 253 7.64 21.20 0.73
C VAL A 253 7.44 20.28 1.93
N ARG A 254 6.22 20.24 2.47
CA ARG A 254 5.75 19.17 3.37
C ARG A 254 5.20 18.04 2.53
N TRP A 255 5.93 16.93 2.49
CA TRP A 255 5.59 15.75 1.70
C TRP A 255 4.66 14.81 2.45
N LEU A 256 3.66 14.29 1.75
CA LEU A 256 2.74 13.26 2.22
C LEU A 256 2.68 12.16 1.13
N GLU A 257 3.19 10.97 1.32
CA GLU A 257 3.92 10.42 2.44
C GLU A 257 5.30 11.07 2.68
N PRO A 258 5.78 11.14 3.94
CA PRO A 258 7.08 11.72 4.28
C PRO A 258 8.26 10.84 3.83
N ALA A 259 9.44 11.43 3.67
CA ALA A 259 10.59 10.76 3.06
C ALA A 259 11.08 9.50 3.80
N TRP A 260 10.84 9.39 5.11
CA TRP A 260 11.17 8.18 5.88
C TRP A 260 10.36 6.95 5.44
N LYS A 261 9.20 7.13 4.80
CA LYS A 261 8.41 6.04 4.21
C LYS A 261 9.15 5.32 3.06
N SER A 262 10.17 5.94 2.47
CA SER A 262 11.09 5.27 1.54
C SER A 262 11.84 4.07 2.15
N ILE A 263 11.92 4.00 3.49
CA ILE A 263 12.51 2.86 4.21
C ILE A 263 11.50 1.72 4.31
N ILE A 264 10.26 1.99 4.75
CA ILE A 264 9.29 0.92 5.03
C ILE A 264 8.47 0.48 3.80
N SER A 265 8.52 1.23 2.70
CA SER A 265 8.00 0.79 1.39
C SER A 265 8.97 -0.09 0.60
N ASN A 266 10.20 -0.25 1.11
CA ASN A 266 11.29 -0.93 0.44
C ASN A 266 11.43 -2.37 0.98
N LYS A 267 11.61 -3.37 0.09
CA LYS A 267 11.68 -4.79 0.52
C LYS A 267 12.93 -5.15 1.34
N ALA A 268 13.95 -4.30 1.38
CA ALA A 268 15.04 -4.36 2.36
C ALA A 268 14.55 -4.29 3.82
N LEU A 269 13.31 -3.83 4.04
CA LEU A 269 12.58 -3.94 5.30
C LEU A 269 12.51 -5.39 5.81
N LEU A 270 12.24 -6.36 4.92
CA LEU A 270 11.91 -7.73 5.32
C LEU A 270 13.09 -8.44 5.99
N PRO A 271 14.33 -8.41 5.42
CA PRO A 271 15.50 -8.93 6.12
C PRO A 271 15.74 -8.28 7.48
N LEU A 272 15.56 -6.95 7.61
CA LEU A 272 15.78 -6.26 8.88
C LEU A 272 14.70 -6.56 9.92
N LEU A 273 13.44 -6.70 9.51
CA LEU A 273 12.39 -7.18 10.40
C LEU A 273 12.74 -8.56 10.94
N TRP A 274 13.16 -9.49 10.08
CA TRP A 274 13.55 -10.83 10.50
C TRP A 274 14.76 -10.83 11.42
N GLU A 275 15.77 -10.01 11.14
CA GLU A 275 16.95 -9.86 11.99
C GLU A 275 16.61 -9.29 13.37
N MET A 276 15.75 -8.26 13.42
CA MET A 276 15.39 -7.56 14.65
C MET A 276 14.38 -8.32 15.50
N PHE A 277 13.52 -9.11 14.87
CA PHE A 277 12.43 -9.86 15.50
C PHE A 277 12.47 -11.32 15.04
N PRO A 278 13.54 -12.06 15.38
CA PRO A 278 13.70 -13.44 14.94
C PRO A 278 12.55 -14.31 15.45
N ASP A 279 12.10 -15.22 14.60
CA ASP A 279 11.03 -16.18 14.90
C ASP A 279 9.65 -15.57 15.22
N HIS A 280 9.44 -14.28 14.91
CA HIS A 280 8.13 -13.66 15.09
C HIS A 280 7.04 -14.40 14.30
N PRO A 281 5.88 -14.71 14.91
CA PRO A 281 4.83 -15.53 14.31
C PRO A 281 4.28 -14.97 13.00
N ASN A 282 4.32 -13.65 12.80
CA ASN A 282 3.81 -13.01 11.58
C ASN A 282 4.89 -12.71 10.52
N LEU A 283 6.16 -13.04 10.80
CA LEU A 283 7.26 -12.87 9.85
C LEU A 283 7.62 -14.18 9.14
N LEU A 284 8.37 -14.00 8.05
CA LEU A 284 8.99 -15.06 7.26
C LEU A 284 10.49 -14.82 7.23
N PRO A 285 11.33 -15.88 7.32
CA PRO A 285 12.77 -15.75 7.13
C PRO A 285 13.07 -14.99 5.84
N ALA A 286 13.82 -13.91 5.95
CA ALA A 286 14.19 -13.05 4.83
C ALA A 286 15.64 -12.59 4.98
N TYR A 287 16.32 -12.47 3.85
CA TYR A 287 17.74 -12.13 3.78
C TYR A 287 18.02 -11.28 2.54
N PHE A 288 19.06 -10.44 2.60
CA PHE A 288 19.59 -9.82 1.38
C PHE A 288 20.20 -10.92 0.51
N ALA A 289 19.90 -10.91 -0.79
CA ALA A 289 20.37 -11.97 -1.69
C ALA A 289 21.90 -11.95 -1.90
N GLU A 290 22.55 -10.81 -1.63
CA GLU A 290 24.01 -10.64 -1.72
C GLU A 290 24.76 -11.07 -0.46
N ASP A 291 24.05 -11.24 0.66
CA ASP A 291 24.64 -11.66 1.95
C ASP A 291 24.63 -13.20 2.08
N GLU A 292 25.49 -13.75 2.94
CA GLU A 292 25.40 -15.16 3.32
C GLU A 292 24.11 -15.41 4.13
N HIS A 293 23.34 -16.41 3.73
CA HIS A 293 22.13 -16.82 4.42
C HIS A 293 22.00 -18.35 4.50
N PRO A 294 21.21 -18.90 5.44
CA PRO A 294 20.95 -20.33 5.51
C PRO A 294 20.41 -20.88 4.18
N PRO A 295 20.69 -22.15 3.85
CA PRO A 295 20.12 -22.78 2.67
C PRO A 295 18.59 -22.82 2.79
N MET A 296 17.91 -22.54 1.68
CA MET A 296 16.46 -22.52 1.60
C MET A 296 15.99 -23.43 0.46
N ASP A 297 15.12 -24.39 0.77
CA ASP A 297 14.61 -25.33 -0.24
C ASP A 297 13.58 -24.67 -1.16
N LYS A 298 12.76 -23.76 -0.63
CA LYS A 298 11.76 -23.01 -1.39
C LYS A 298 11.65 -21.57 -0.90
N TYR A 299 11.85 -20.62 -1.80
CA TYR A 299 11.90 -19.20 -1.48
C TYR A 299 11.47 -18.34 -2.67
N VAL A 300 11.20 -17.06 -2.37
CA VAL A 300 10.84 -16.04 -3.33
C VAL A 300 12.01 -15.05 -3.43
N VAL A 301 12.42 -14.74 -4.65
CA VAL A 301 13.38 -13.67 -4.96
C VAL A 301 12.57 -12.44 -5.36
N LYS A 302 12.82 -11.31 -4.70
CA LYS A 302 12.11 -10.05 -4.95
C LYS A 302 13.10 -8.89 -5.12
N PRO A 303 12.98 -8.06 -6.17
CA PRO A 303 13.74 -6.82 -6.25
C PRO A 303 13.37 -5.86 -5.14
N ILE A 304 14.36 -5.15 -4.61
CA ILE A 304 14.22 -4.25 -3.46
C ILE A 304 13.13 -3.18 -3.69
N PHE A 305 12.97 -2.68 -4.92
CA PHE A 305 11.99 -1.65 -5.29
C PHE A 305 10.79 -2.16 -6.11
N SER A 306 10.71 -3.46 -6.35
CA SER A 306 9.59 -4.03 -7.12
C SER A 306 8.22 -3.68 -6.54
N ARG A 307 7.19 -3.65 -7.37
CA ARG A 307 5.76 -3.52 -7.02
C ARG A 307 4.94 -4.51 -7.83
N GLU A 308 3.72 -4.81 -7.38
CA GLU A 308 2.73 -5.58 -8.16
C GLU A 308 3.27 -6.90 -8.72
N GLY A 309 4.14 -7.58 -7.98
CA GLY A 309 4.73 -8.85 -8.41
C GLY A 309 5.79 -8.76 -9.54
N ALA A 310 6.13 -7.56 -10.03
CA ALA A 310 7.09 -7.39 -11.11
C ALA A 310 8.49 -7.94 -10.76
N ASN A 311 9.08 -8.71 -11.68
CA ASN A 311 10.38 -9.38 -11.53
C ASN A 311 10.48 -10.35 -10.34
N VAL A 312 9.36 -10.72 -9.71
CA VAL A 312 9.34 -11.72 -8.64
C VAL A 312 9.54 -13.11 -9.24
N SER A 313 10.34 -13.94 -8.57
CA SER A 313 10.57 -15.33 -8.97
C SER A 313 10.42 -16.26 -7.77
N ILE A 314 9.82 -17.44 -7.98
CA ILE A 314 9.75 -18.50 -6.98
C ILE A 314 10.78 -19.56 -7.35
N ILE A 315 11.65 -19.89 -6.40
CA ILE A 315 12.70 -20.89 -6.54
C ILE A 315 12.37 -22.08 -5.65
N GLU A 316 12.48 -23.29 -6.20
CA GLU A 316 12.36 -24.55 -5.47
C GLU A 316 13.52 -25.47 -5.84
N ASN A 317 14.30 -25.90 -4.86
CA ASN A 317 15.48 -26.75 -5.02
C ASN A 317 16.46 -26.21 -6.09
N GLY A 318 16.68 -24.90 -6.08
CA GLY A 318 17.57 -24.19 -7.02
C GLY A 318 17.02 -24.02 -8.44
N LYS A 319 15.75 -24.34 -8.69
CA LYS A 319 15.08 -24.17 -9.99
C LYS A 319 14.00 -23.11 -9.89
N THR A 320 13.95 -22.19 -10.84
CA THR A 320 12.82 -21.27 -10.99
C THR A 320 11.58 -22.05 -11.40
N ILE A 321 10.53 -21.99 -10.58
CA ILE A 321 9.23 -22.62 -10.87
C ILE A 321 8.21 -21.62 -11.43
N GLU A 322 8.34 -20.35 -11.09
CA GLU A 322 7.53 -19.25 -11.63
C GLU A 322 8.35 -17.96 -11.61
N SER A 323 8.12 -17.09 -12.59
CA SER A 323 8.76 -15.78 -12.68
C SER A 323 7.87 -14.82 -13.47
N VAL A 324 7.78 -13.58 -13.02
CA VAL A 324 7.10 -12.49 -13.73
C VAL A 324 8.15 -11.54 -14.31
N GLU A 325 7.91 -10.99 -15.50
CA GLU A 325 8.79 -9.99 -16.11
C GLU A 325 8.56 -8.60 -15.50
N GLY A 326 9.44 -7.63 -15.79
CA GLY A 326 9.28 -6.26 -15.32
C GLY A 326 10.57 -5.44 -15.39
N PRO A 327 10.52 -4.16 -14.97
CA PRO A 327 11.64 -3.23 -15.10
C PRO A 327 12.62 -3.21 -13.91
N TYR A 328 12.39 -4.00 -12.86
CA TYR A 328 13.13 -3.94 -11.59
C TYR A 328 14.29 -4.94 -11.50
N GLY A 329 15.26 -4.67 -10.62
CA GLY A 329 16.32 -5.61 -10.25
C GLY A 329 17.74 -5.06 -10.22
N GLU A 330 17.98 -3.91 -10.85
CA GLU A 330 19.30 -3.27 -10.88
C GLU A 330 19.81 -2.89 -9.49
N GLU A 331 18.88 -2.58 -8.58
CA GLU A 331 19.14 -2.20 -7.20
C GLU A 331 19.55 -3.39 -6.31
N GLY A 332 19.39 -4.63 -6.78
CA GLY A 332 19.57 -5.84 -6.00
C GLY A 332 18.26 -6.43 -5.49
N MET A 333 18.38 -7.55 -4.79
CA MET A 333 17.28 -8.43 -4.45
C MET A 333 17.31 -8.83 -2.97
N ILE A 334 16.15 -9.21 -2.45
CA ILE A 334 16.02 -10.00 -1.22
C ILE A 334 15.53 -11.40 -1.57
N VAL A 335 15.81 -12.35 -0.68
CA VAL A 335 15.17 -13.66 -0.66
C VAL A 335 14.27 -13.76 0.57
N GLN A 336 13.09 -14.33 0.41
CA GLN A 336 12.12 -14.55 1.49
C GLN A 336 11.60 -15.98 1.44
N GLN A 337 11.41 -16.61 2.60
CA GLN A 337 10.84 -17.95 2.72
C GLN A 337 9.51 -18.00 1.96
N PHE A 338 9.36 -18.99 1.08
CA PHE A 338 8.11 -19.16 0.38
C PHE A 338 7.02 -19.55 1.38
N TYR A 339 5.93 -18.80 1.36
CA TYR A 339 4.71 -19.13 2.07
C TYR A 339 3.58 -19.22 1.04
N PRO A 340 2.84 -20.34 0.96
CA PRO A 340 1.78 -20.48 -0.02
C PRO A 340 0.67 -19.49 0.29
N LEU A 341 0.25 -18.71 -0.72
CA LEU A 341 -0.99 -17.95 -0.61
C LEU A 341 -2.16 -18.93 -0.41
N PRO A 342 -3.12 -18.63 0.48
CA PRO A 342 -4.38 -19.36 0.59
C PRO A 342 -5.02 -19.55 -0.78
N LYS A 343 -5.54 -20.75 -1.05
CA LYS A 343 -6.22 -21.04 -2.30
C LYS A 343 -7.70 -21.31 -2.06
N PHE A 344 -8.56 -20.49 -2.65
CA PHE A 344 -10.02 -20.65 -2.63
C PHE A 344 -10.51 -20.92 -4.05
N GLY A 345 -11.07 -22.11 -4.28
CA GLY A 345 -11.35 -22.58 -5.64
C GLY A 345 -10.05 -22.67 -6.46
N ASP A 346 -10.00 -21.93 -7.56
CA ASP A 346 -8.84 -21.89 -8.46
C ASP A 346 -7.96 -20.64 -8.27
N SER A 347 -8.32 -19.73 -7.35
CA SER A 347 -7.59 -18.49 -7.09
C SER A 347 -6.73 -18.57 -5.84
N TYR A 348 -5.54 -17.99 -5.89
CA TYR A 348 -4.70 -17.61 -4.75
C TYR A 348 -5.13 -16.26 -4.21
N THR A 349 -5.10 -16.10 -2.89
CA THR A 349 -5.72 -14.97 -2.21
C THR A 349 -4.73 -14.25 -1.30
N LEU A 350 -4.80 -12.93 -1.32
CA LEU A 350 -3.97 -12.02 -0.53
C LEU A 350 -4.86 -10.99 0.16
N ILE A 351 -4.50 -10.64 1.40
CA ILE A 351 -5.19 -9.62 2.20
C ILE A 351 -4.32 -8.36 2.20
N GLY A 352 -4.83 -7.25 1.68
CA GLY A 352 -4.25 -5.93 1.90
C GLY A 352 -4.84 -5.33 3.17
N SER A 353 -4.06 -5.30 4.25
CA SER A 353 -4.47 -4.72 5.54
C SER A 353 -4.02 -3.28 5.65
N TRP A 354 -4.98 -2.37 5.81
CA TRP A 354 -4.78 -0.95 5.70
C TRP A 354 -4.60 -0.28 7.05
N LEU A 355 -3.70 0.70 7.08
CA LEU A 355 -3.57 1.64 8.18
C LEU A 355 -3.81 3.07 7.68
N ILE A 356 -4.51 3.85 8.49
CA ILE A 356 -4.49 5.31 8.40
C ILE A 356 -3.57 5.84 9.50
N ASN A 357 -2.48 6.48 9.08
CA ASN A 357 -1.32 6.78 9.90
C ASN A 357 -0.79 5.52 10.61
N ASP A 358 -1.09 5.38 11.90
CA ASP A 358 -0.63 4.28 12.75
C ASP A 358 -1.76 3.32 13.18
N GLN A 359 -3.00 3.56 12.72
CA GLN A 359 -4.17 2.81 13.15
C GLN A 359 -4.67 1.87 12.04
N PRO A 360 -4.87 0.57 12.33
CA PRO A 360 -5.59 -0.32 11.43
C PRO A 360 -6.98 0.26 11.13
N ALA A 361 -7.39 0.16 9.88
CA ALA A 361 -8.58 0.84 9.40
C ALA A 361 -9.47 -0.03 8.52
N GLY A 362 -8.96 -1.10 7.93
CA GLY A 362 -9.76 -2.04 7.16
C GLY A 362 -8.92 -2.98 6.33
N ILE A 363 -9.58 -3.81 5.52
CA ILE A 363 -8.91 -4.74 4.62
C ILE A 363 -9.50 -4.66 3.20
N GLY A 364 -8.68 -5.02 2.22
CA GLY A 364 -9.11 -5.41 0.87
C GLY A 364 -8.62 -6.82 0.55
N ILE A 365 -9.33 -7.54 -0.32
CA ILE A 365 -8.98 -8.92 -0.69
C ILE A 365 -8.73 -8.98 -2.19
N ARG A 366 -7.57 -9.53 -2.56
CA ARG A 366 -7.14 -9.70 -3.95
C ARG A 366 -7.05 -11.19 -4.30
N GLU A 367 -7.50 -11.56 -5.49
CA GLU A 367 -7.42 -12.91 -6.05
C GLU A 367 -6.65 -12.95 -7.37
N ASP A 368 -5.76 -13.94 -7.52
CA ASP A 368 -5.10 -14.24 -8.79
C ASP A 368 -5.15 -15.74 -9.11
N ARG A 369 -5.12 -16.11 -10.38
CA ARG A 369 -4.97 -17.52 -10.78
C ARG A 369 -3.50 -17.96 -10.76
N ALA A 370 -2.57 -17.01 -10.92
CA ALA A 370 -1.14 -17.23 -10.81
C ALA A 370 -0.69 -17.31 -9.35
N LEU A 371 0.49 -17.90 -9.08
CA LEU A 371 1.03 -17.94 -7.72
C LEU A 371 1.54 -16.56 -7.28
N ILE A 372 1.92 -15.72 -8.23
CA ILE A 372 2.35 -14.35 -8.00
C ILE A 372 1.19 -13.41 -8.34
N THR A 373 0.67 -12.72 -7.33
CA THR A 373 -0.32 -11.65 -7.50
C THR A 373 0.28 -10.51 -8.31
N GLN A 374 -0.51 -9.96 -9.23
CA GLN A 374 -0.10 -8.92 -10.18
C GLN A 374 -1.05 -7.72 -10.10
N ASP A 375 -0.73 -6.68 -10.87
CA ASP A 375 -1.53 -5.45 -10.98
C ASP A 375 -3.03 -5.74 -11.23
N LEU A 376 -3.32 -6.67 -12.13
CA LEU A 376 -4.69 -7.06 -12.51
C LEU A 376 -5.33 -8.13 -11.61
N SER A 377 -4.75 -8.44 -10.45
CA SER A 377 -5.40 -9.36 -9.50
C SER A 377 -6.77 -8.80 -9.11
N ARG A 378 -7.79 -9.65 -9.09
CA ARG A 378 -9.19 -9.24 -8.90
C ARG A 378 -9.47 -8.82 -7.48
N PHE A 379 -10.13 -7.70 -7.27
CA PHE A 379 -10.63 -7.26 -5.98
C PHE A 379 -11.98 -7.91 -5.66
N TYR A 380 -12.12 -8.43 -4.44
CA TYR A 380 -13.33 -9.03 -3.91
C TYR A 380 -13.75 -8.35 -2.60
N PRO A 381 -15.05 -8.09 -2.39
CA PRO A 381 -15.54 -7.53 -1.14
C PRO A 381 -15.47 -8.54 0.02
N HIS A 382 -15.45 -8.02 1.25
CA HIS A 382 -15.61 -8.84 2.45
C HIS A 382 -16.77 -8.38 3.34
N ILE A 383 -17.19 -9.29 4.20
CA ILE A 383 -17.99 -9.03 5.40
C ILE A 383 -17.33 -9.72 6.60
N PHE A 384 -17.71 -9.31 7.80
CA PHE A 384 -17.63 -10.15 8.98
C PHE A 384 -19.02 -10.33 9.61
N VAL A 385 -19.13 -11.36 10.43
CA VAL A 385 -20.31 -11.63 11.27
C VAL A 385 -19.85 -11.82 12.72
N GLU A 386 -20.69 -11.41 13.67
CA GLU A 386 -20.56 -11.85 15.06
C GLU A 386 -20.79 -13.38 15.08
N GLY A 387 -19.75 -14.12 15.47
CA GLY A 387 -19.69 -15.58 15.34
C GLY A 387 -20.53 -16.35 16.33
#